data_AF-A0A975RYJ9-F1
#
_entry.id   AF-A0A975RYJ9-F1
#
_cell.length_a   1.000
_cell.length_b   1.000
_cell.length_c   1.000
_cell.angle_alpha   90.00
_cell.angle_beta   90.00
_cell.angle_gamma   90.00
#
_symmetry.space_group_name_H-M   'P 1'
#
loop_
_entity.id
_entity.type
_entity.pdbx_description
1 polymer ?
#
loop_
_entity_poly.entity_id
_entity_poly.type
_entity_poly.pdbx_seq_one_letter_code
_entity_poly.pdbx_strand_id
1 'polypeptide(L)' 'MTVAGLLEALAKMPRDAVVLMESGGGLSLVAGLDFVEQQGAGAPAEVILLPSMDE' A
#
# COMPACT_ATOMS: atom_id res chain seq x y z
N MET A 1 5.13 -4.93 9.32
CA MET A 1 4.30 -5.85 8.50
C MET A 1 5.08 -6.18 7.23
N THR A 2 5.08 -7.43 6.77
CA THR A 2 5.73 -7.82 5.51
C THR A 2 4.71 -7.79 4.37
N VAL A 3 5.17 -7.78 3.11
CA VAL A 3 4.28 -7.90 1.94
C VAL A 3 3.44 -9.17 2.02
N ALA A 4 4.04 -10.30 2.44
CA ALA A 4 3.30 -11.56 2.62
C ALA A 4 2.16 -11.42 3.64
N GLY A 5 2.42 -10.84 4.81
CA GLY A 5 1.38 -10.65 5.83
C GLY A 5 0.27 -9.70 5.38
N LEU A 6 0.61 -8.66 4.59
CA LEU A 6 -0.39 -7.77 4.00
C LEU A 6 -1.27 -8.50 2.98
N LEU A 7 -0.67 -9.29 2.08
CA LEU A 7 -1.40 -10.07 1.08
C LEU A 7 -2.37 -11.07 1.73
N GLU A 8 -1.96 -11.74 2.80
CA GLU A 8 -2.82 -12.65 3.57
C GLU A 8 -4.02 -11.95 4.20
N ALA A 9 -3.85 -10.70 4.67
CA ALA A 9 -4.94 -9.92 5.22
C ALA A 9 -5.91 -9.47 4.11
N LEU A 10 -5.38 -8.95 3.00
CA LEU A 10 -6.18 -8.49 1.86
C LEU A 10 -6.95 -9.64 1.20
N ALA A 11 -6.37 -10.85 1.14
CA ALA A 11 -7.03 -12.04 0.58
C ALA A 11 -8.31 -12.46 1.33
N LYS A 12 -8.53 -11.96 2.55
CA LYS A 12 -9.75 -12.21 3.34
C LYS A 12 -10.89 -11.25 3.02
N MET A 13 -10.62 -10.18 2.25
CA MET A 13 -11.61 -9.16 1.91
C MET A 13 -12.41 -9.55 0.65
N PRO A 14 -13.62 -8.99 0.47
CA PRO A 14 -14.34 -9.06 -0.81
C PRO A 14 -13.49 -8.56 -1.98
N ARG A 15 -13.71 -9.11 -3.18
CA ARG A 15 -12.91 -8.79 -4.38
C ARG A 15 -13.06 -7.33 -4.85
N ASP A 16 -14.14 -6.69 -4.46
CA ASP A 16 -14.50 -5.31 -4.77
C ASP A 16 -14.18 -4.33 -3.62
N ALA A 17 -13.57 -4.81 -2.53
CA ALA A 17 -13.11 -3.95 -1.46
C ALA A 17 -12.00 -3.01 -1.95
N VAL A 18 -12.04 -1.76 -1.50
CA VAL A 18 -11.02 -0.74 -1.79
C VAL A 18 -10.00 -0.65 -0.67
N VAL A 19 -8.77 -0.29 -1.02
CA VAL A 19 -7.70 -0.03 -0.04
C VAL A 19 -7.65 1.46 0.23
N LEU A 20 -7.77 1.82 1.51
CA LEU A 20 -7.66 3.19 1.99
C LEU A 20 -6.38 3.34 2.82
N MET A 21 -5.77 4.51 2.75
CA MET A 21 -4.65 4.91 3.59
C MET A 21 -5.01 6.16 4.39
N GLU A 22 -4.52 6.26 5.62
CA GLU A 22 -4.64 7.50 6.39
C GLU A 22 -3.76 8.59 5.78
N SER A 23 -4.33 9.78 5.61
CA SER A 23 -3.65 10.95 5.07
C SER A 23 -4.17 12.22 5.72
N GLY A 24 -3.29 12.95 6.41
CA GLY A 24 -3.43 14.38 6.79
C GLY A 24 -4.69 14.84 7.54
N GLY A 25 -5.66 13.97 7.83
CA GLY A 25 -6.98 14.34 8.35
C GLY A 25 -8.13 13.41 7.97
N GLY A 26 -7.89 12.39 7.14
CA GLY A 26 -8.91 11.42 6.76
C GLY A 26 -8.34 10.18 6.07
N LEU A 27 -9.18 9.57 5.23
CA LEU A 27 -8.82 8.39 4.44
C LEU A 27 -8.72 8.79 2.97
N SER A 28 -7.65 8.35 2.32
CA SER A 28 -7.45 8.50 0.88
C SER A 28 -7.47 7.13 0.21
N LEU A 29 -8.08 7.05 -0.97
CA LEU A 29 -8.02 5.85 -1.81
C LEU A 29 -6.59 5.64 -2.30
N VAL A 30 -6.10 4.40 -2.29
CA VAL A 30 -4.85 4.04 -2.95
C VAL A 30 -5.11 3.91 -4.45
N ALA A 31 -4.48 4.76 -5.25
CA ALA A 31 -4.63 4.78 -6.71
C ALA A 31 -3.44 4.17 -7.46
N GLY A 32 -2.32 3.95 -6.77
CA GLY A 32 -1.12 3.40 -7.38
C GLY A 32 -0.20 2.71 -6.37
N LEU A 33 0.73 1.94 -6.91
CA LEU A 33 1.78 1.25 -6.16
C LEU A 33 3.11 1.47 -6.86
N ASP A 34 4.13 1.78 -6.08
CA ASP A 34 5.53 1.75 -6.53
C ASP A 34 6.31 0.69 -5.76
N PHE A 35 7.30 0.09 -6.43
CA PHE A 35 8.15 -0.93 -5.85
C PHE A 35 9.59 -0.46 -5.85
N VAL A 36 10.24 -0.57 -4.71
CA VAL A 36 11.65 -0.20 -4.55
C VAL A 36 12.40 -1.43 -4.06
N GLU A 37 13.22 -2.02 -4.94
CA GLU A 37 13.90 -3.28 -4.63
C GLU A 37 14.96 -3.13 -3.53
N GLN A 38 15.64 -1.97 -3.48
CA GLN A 38 16.60 -1.67 -2.42
C GLN A 38 16.92 -0.17 -2.32
N GLN A 39 16.55 0.49 -1.22
CA GLN A 39 17.03 1.85 -0.90
C GLN A 39 18.42 1.82 -0.25
N GLY A 40 19.42 1.35 -1.00
CA GLY A 40 20.81 1.30 -0.55
C GLY A 40 21.18 0.03 0.20
N ALA A 41 22.44 -0.06 0.64
CA ALA A 41 23.02 -1.29 1.15
C ALA A 41 22.32 -1.78 2.42
N GLY A 42 21.65 -2.91 2.33
CA GLY A 42 20.97 -3.56 3.46
C GLY A 42 19.54 -3.09 3.73
N ALA A 43 19.02 -2.14 2.94
CA ALA A 43 17.60 -1.79 3.00
C ALA A 43 16.74 -2.96 2.47
N PRO A 44 15.58 -3.24 3.09
CA PRO A 44 14.63 -4.21 2.54
C PRO A 44 13.97 -3.65 1.28
N ALA A 45 13.35 -4.53 0.49
CA ALA A 45 12.46 -4.11 -0.58
C ALA A 45 11.18 -3.49 0.00
N GLU A 46 10.66 -2.47 -0.67
CA GLU A 46 9.53 -1.66 -0.23
C GLU A 46 8.43 -1.63 -1.29
N VAL A 47 7.18 -1.54 -0.81
CA VAL A 47 6.03 -1.18 -1.63
C VAL A 47 5.49 0.15 -1.09
N ILE A 48 5.32 1.11 -1.98
CA ILE A 48 4.86 2.46 -1.66
C ILE A 48 3.42 2.57 -2.17
N LEU A 49 2.51 2.94 -1.28
CA LEU A 49 1.11 3.20 -1.62
C LEU A 49 0.97 4.67 -2.03
N LEU A 50 0.49 4.90 -3.25
CA LEU A 50 0.28 6.25 -3.77
C LEU A 50 -1.20 6.61 -3.61
N PRO A 51 -1.52 7.71 -2.90
CA PRO A 51 -2.91 8.15 -2.77
C PRO A 51 -3.45 8.65 -4.12
N SER A 52 -4.75 8.54 -4.30
CA SER A 52 -5.46 9.25 -5.37
C SER A 52 -5.27 10.75 -5.19
N MET A 53 -4.91 11.44 -6.28
CA MET A 53 -4.92 12.91 -6.34
C MET A 53 -6.25 13.47 -6.86
N ASP A 54 -7.15 12.59 -7.32
CA ASP A 54 -8.52 12.99 -7.64
C ASP A 54 -9.29 13.18 -6.33
N GLU A 55 -9.62 14.43 -6.01
CA GLU A 55 -10.65 14.83 -5.03
C GLU A 55 -12.05 14.65 -5.60
#